data_AF-A0A5P9B7U7-F1
#
_entry.id   AF-A0A5P9B7U7-F1
#
_cell.length_a   1.000
_cell.length_b   1.000
_cell.length_c   1.000
_cell.angle_alpha   90.00
_cell.angle_beta   90.00
_cell.angle_gamma   90.00
#
_symmetry.space_group_name_H-M   'P 1'
#
loop_
_entity.id
_entity.type
_entity.pdbx_description
1 polymer ?
#
loop_
_entity_poly.entity_id
_entity_poly.type
_entity_poly.pdbx_seq_one_letter_code
_entity_poly.pdbx_strand_id
1 'polypeptide(L)'
;MSKVEKVYGFNTPQRLFVGYTLAVLVDLVVLNFFDEYWEYVNIESFTISFIAAILLQLLLKLSIGLEHKIADYFKNKPGTAPKVYRGISTYIILVGSKFVMLEAINILFGDKVSFTGPLNGVVAFFAVVFVILISEIVVSKIYFALDDSNQKQAEHSQAS
;
A
#
# COMPACT_ATOMS: atom_id res chain seq x y z
N MET A 1 11.64 -9.03 -46.45
CA MET A 1 11.53 -9.61 -45.10
C MET A 1 11.44 -8.45 -44.11
N SER A 2 10.23 -7.97 -43.79
CA SER A 2 10.03 -6.83 -42.89
C SER A 2 10.18 -7.29 -41.44
N LYS A 3 11.36 -7.05 -40.85
CA LYS A 3 11.65 -7.39 -39.46
C LYS A 3 11.18 -6.25 -38.54
N VAL A 4 10.09 -6.56 -37.82
CA VAL A 4 9.84 -6.29 -36.39
C VAL A 4 9.57 -4.84 -35.99
N GLU A 5 8.29 -4.55 -35.72
CA GLU A 5 7.91 -3.49 -34.79
C GLU A 5 7.73 -4.11 -33.40
N LYS A 6 8.74 -3.96 -32.53
CA LYS A 6 8.67 -4.38 -31.13
C LYS A 6 8.16 -3.21 -30.31
N VAL A 7 6.84 -3.14 -30.12
CA VAL A 7 6.25 -2.27 -29.10
C VAL A 7 6.29 -3.02 -27.77
N TYR A 8 7.38 -2.84 -27.01
CA TYR A 8 7.44 -3.28 -25.61
C TYR A 8 7.28 -2.06 -24.71
N GLY A 9 6.04 -1.82 -24.30
CA GLY A 9 5.69 -0.89 -23.23
C GLY A 9 4.29 -1.23 -22.74
N PHE A 10 4.14 -1.48 -21.44
CA PHE A 10 2.82 -1.60 -20.84
C PHE A 10 2.09 -0.26 -20.99
N ASN A 11 0.84 -0.29 -21.47
CA ASN A 11 0.01 0.91 -21.42
C ASN A 11 -0.36 1.24 -19.96
N THR A 12 -0.73 2.50 -19.68
CA THR A 12 -1.02 2.95 -18.31
C THR A 12 -2.04 2.05 -17.57
N PRO A 13 -3.15 1.61 -18.21
CA PRO A 13 -4.08 0.66 -17.58
C PRO A 13 -3.45 -0.69 -17.20
N GLN A 14 -2.61 -1.28 -18.06
CA GLN A 14 -1.92 -2.55 -17.76
C GLN A 14 -0.96 -2.41 -16.58
N ARG A 15 -0.20 -1.31 -16.53
CA ARG A 15 0.71 -1.04 -15.41
C ARG A 15 -0.05 -0.87 -14.09
N LEU A 16 -1.22 -0.23 -14.12
CA LEU A 16 -2.09 -0.10 -12.95
C LEU A 16 -2.65 -1.46 -12.52
N PHE A 17 -3.14 -2.28 -13.45
CA PHE A 17 -3.63 -3.62 -13.15
C PHE A 17 -2.54 -4.46 -12.45
N VAL A 18 -1.35 -4.56 -13.03
CA VAL A 18 -0.23 -5.31 -12.46
C VAL A 18 0.16 -4.77 -11.09
N GLY A 19 0.25 -3.44 -10.95
CA GLY A 19 0.60 -2.82 -9.66
C GLY A 19 -0.41 -3.12 -8.56
N TYR A 20 -1.71 -3.00 -8.83
CA TYR A 20 -2.74 -3.29 -7.83
C TYR A 20 -2.84 -4.78 -7.51
N THR A 21 -2.74 -5.66 -8.51
CA THR A 21 -2.73 -7.11 -8.27
C THR A 21 -1.54 -7.52 -7.43
N LEU A 22 -0.32 -7.07 -7.76
CA LEU A 22 0.87 -7.37 -6.97
C LEU A 22 0.72 -6.88 -5.53
N ALA A 23 0.19 -5.67 -5.34
CA ALA A 23 0.06 -5.11 -4.01
C ALA A 23 -0.95 -5.87 -3.14
N VAL A 24 -2.11 -6.25 -3.68
CA VAL A 24 -3.07 -7.11 -2.96
C VAL A 24 -2.46 -8.47 -2.62
N LEU A 25 -1.66 -9.06 -3.52
CA LEU A 25 -0.98 -10.33 -3.25
C LEU A 25 0.09 -10.19 -2.17
N VAL A 26 0.83 -9.08 -2.14
CA VAL A 26 1.78 -8.77 -1.07
C VAL A 26 1.06 -8.66 0.28
N ASP A 27 -0.02 -7.89 0.33
CA ASP A 27 -0.82 -7.71 1.55
C ASP A 27 -1.37 -9.04 2.06
N LEU A 28 -1.91 -9.86 1.15
CA LEU A 28 -2.40 -11.19 1.44
C LEU A 28 -1.29 -12.08 2.05
N VAL A 29 -0.10 -12.12 1.45
CA VAL A 29 1.02 -12.92 1.94
C VAL A 29 1.47 -12.45 3.33
N VAL A 30 1.60 -11.14 3.52
CA VAL A 30 2.00 -10.56 4.82
C VAL A 30 0.98 -10.91 5.89
N LEU A 31 -0.32 -10.73 5.62
CA LEU A 31 -1.39 -11.09 6.56
C LEU A 31 -1.34 -12.56 6.96
N ASN A 32 -1.19 -13.47 5.98
CA ASN A 32 -1.14 -14.91 6.27
C ASN A 32 0.14 -15.30 7.03
N PHE A 33 1.27 -14.62 6.82
CA PHE A 33 2.45 -14.86 7.67
C PHE A 33 2.25 -14.42 9.12
N PHE A 34 1.56 -13.30 9.34
CA PHE A 34 1.25 -12.88 10.69
C PHE A 34 0.24 -13.80 11.36
N ASP A 35 -0.80 -14.21 10.65
CA ASP A 35 -1.78 -15.20 11.13
C ASP A 35 -1.12 -16.54 11.50
N GLU A 36 -0.17 -17.01 10.68
CA GLU A 36 0.51 -18.28 10.90
C GLU A 36 1.53 -18.23 12.05
N TYR A 37 2.30 -17.14 12.15
CA TYR A 37 3.50 -17.10 13.01
C TYR A 37 3.40 -16.16 14.20
N TRP A 38 2.33 -15.38 14.34
CA TRP A 38 2.21 -14.41 15.43
C TRP A 38 0.87 -14.51 16.15
N GLU A 39 0.92 -14.93 17.42
CA GLU A 39 -0.25 -15.13 18.29
C GLU A 39 -1.18 -13.91 18.44
N TYR A 40 -0.69 -12.71 18.10
CA TYR A 40 -1.47 -11.47 18.18
C TYR A 40 -2.30 -11.17 16.93
N VAL A 41 -2.22 -12.01 15.89
CA VAL A 41 -3.01 -11.88 14.67
C VAL A 41 -3.72 -13.20 14.43
N ASN A 42 -5.04 -13.16 14.31
CA ASN A 42 -5.82 -14.32 13.96
C ASN A 42 -6.84 -13.98 12.87
N ILE A 43 -6.88 -14.81 11.83
CA ILE A 43 -7.74 -14.68 10.67
C ILE A 43 -8.46 -16.02 10.45
N GLU A 44 -9.78 -16.00 10.46
CA GLU A 44 -10.62 -17.22 10.46
C GLU A 44 -10.35 -18.15 9.25
N SER A 45 -10.03 -17.56 8.09
CA SER A 45 -9.75 -18.32 6.88
C SER A 45 -9.01 -17.50 5.82
N PHE A 46 -8.45 -18.20 4.84
CA PHE A 46 -7.81 -17.59 3.68
C PHE A 46 -8.73 -16.59 2.95
N THR A 47 -10.00 -16.92 2.73
CA THR A 47 -10.95 -16.02 2.07
C THR A 47 -11.13 -14.71 2.84
N ILE A 48 -11.18 -14.78 4.18
CA ILE A 48 -11.26 -13.58 5.03
C ILE A 48 -9.97 -12.76 4.90
N SER A 49 -8.79 -13.41 4.93
CA SER A 49 -7.51 -12.73 4.73
C SER A 49 -7.43 -12.00 3.38
N PHE A 50 -8.02 -12.57 2.32
CA PHE A 50 -8.05 -11.96 0.99
C PHE A 50 -8.95 -10.73 0.93
N ILE A 51 -10.14 -10.79 1.52
CA ILE A 51 -11.03 -9.63 1.60
C ILE A 51 -10.40 -8.55 2.50
N ALA A 52 -9.73 -8.95 3.60
CA ALA A 52 -8.99 -8.04 4.48
C ALA A 52 -7.81 -7.36 3.76
N ALA A 53 -7.06 -8.08 2.95
CA ALA A 53 -5.99 -7.52 2.11
C ALA A 53 -6.53 -6.45 1.15
N ILE A 54 -7.64 -6.73 0.47
CA ILE A 54 -8.30 -5.76 -0.41
C ILE A 54 -8.78 -4.54 0.37
N LEU A 55 -9.39 -4.74 1.54
CA LEU A 55 -9.86 -3.65 2.39
C LEU A 55 -8.70 -2.76 2.86
N LEU A 56 -7.64 -3.36 3.41
CA LEU A 56 -6.46 -2.63 3.85
C LEU A 56 -5.86 -1.82 2.71
N GLN A 57 -5.73 -2.44 1.53
CA GLN A 57 -5.18 -1.78 0.36
C GLN A 57 -6.06 -0.60 -0.11
N LEU A 58 -7.38 -0.74 -0.02
CA LEU A 58 -8.30 0.36 -0.30
C LEU A 58 -8.13 1.50 0.71
N LEU A 59 -8.09 1.18 2.01
CA LEU A 59 -8.00 2.17 3.08
C LEU A 59 -6.66 2.92 3.06
N LEU A 60 -5.54 2.25 2.74
CA LEU A 60 -4.23 2.87 2.58
C LEU A 60 -4.25 3.93 1.47
N LYS A 61 -4.79 3.60 0.29
CA LYS A 61 -4.90 4.56 -0.82
C LYS A 61 -5.82 5.72 -0.49
N LEU A 62 -6.95 5.45 0.18
CA LEU A 62 -7.87 6.50 0.63
C LEU A 62 -7.19 7.44 1.64
N SER A 63 -6.45 6.90 2.61
CA SER A 63 -5.69 7.69 3.58
C SER A 63 -4.69 8.61 2.90
N ILE A 64 -3.87 8.07 1.98
CA ILE A 64 -2.86 8.85 1.25
C ILE A 64 -3.52 9.93 0.38
N GLY A 65 -4.63 9.60 -0.28
CA GLY A 65 -5.39 10.55 -1.10
C GLY A 65 -6.00 11.70 -0.28
N LEU A 66 -6.55 11.39 0.89
CA LEU A 66 -7.07 12.40 1.83
C LEU A 66 -5.96 13.31 2.35
N GLU A 67 -4.82 12.73 2.72
CA GLU A 67 -3.64 13.48 3.14
C GLU A 67 -3.17 14.47 2.07
N HIS A 68 -3.04 14.03 0.82
CA HIS A 68 -2.63 14.89 -0.30
C HIS A 68 -3.63 16.03 -0.53
N LYS A 69 -4.93 15.73 -0.56
CA LYS A 69 -5.97 16.75 -0.76
C LYS A 69 -5.93 17.85 0.31
N ILE A 70 -5.70 17.47 1.56
CA ILE A 70 -5.63 18.41 2.68
C ILE A 70 -4.30 19.18 2.67
N ALA A 71 -3.20 18.50 2.37
CA ALA A 71 -1.89 19.13 2.22
C ALA A 71 -1.90 20.22 1.13
N ASP A 72 -2.52 19.93 -0.02
CA ASP A 72 -2.64 20.86 -1.15
C ASP A 72 -3.56 22.04 -0.84
N TYR A 73 -4.65 21.80 -0.10
CA TYR A 73 -5.55 22.88 0.35
C TYR A 73 -4.82 23.94 1.18
N PHE A 74 -3.92 23.51 2.09
CA PHE A 74 -3.15 24.44 2.92
C PHE A 74 -1.91 25.02 2.21
N LYS A 75 -1.36 24.31 1.21
CA LYS A 75 -0.18 24.76 0.45
C LYS A 75 -0.43 26.07 -0.31
N ASN A 76 -1.66 26.31 -0.75
CA ASN A 76 -2.02 27.47 -1.58
C ASN A 76 -2.40 28.72 -0.76
N LYS A 77 -2.31 28.69 0.58
CA LYS A 77 -2.67 29.83 1.44
C LYS A 77 -1.42 30.58 1.95
N PRO A 78 -1.34 31.91 1.79
CA PRO A 78 -0.19 32.70 2.28
C PRO A 78 -0.17 32.81 3.82
N GLY A 79 1.02 32.86 4.40
CA GLY A 79 1.24 33.08 5.84
C GLY A 79 1.87 31.89 6.59
N THR A 80 2.10 32.07 7.90
CA THR A 80 2.67 31.05 8.81
C THR A 80 1.61 30.12 9.39
N ALA A 81 0.39 30.62 9.64
CA ALA A 81 -0.70 29.81 10.19
C ALA A 81 -1.08 28.60 9.30
N PRO A 82 -1.18 28.70 7.96
CA PRO A 82 -1.44 27.53 7.10
C PRO A 82 -0.38 26.44 7.19
N LYS A 83 0.90 26.79 7.49
CA LYS A 83 1.97 25.79 7.66
C LYS A 83 1.76 24.97 8.93
N VAL A 84 1.33 25.61 10.02
CA VAL A 84 1.01 24.95 11.29
C VAL A 84 -0.22 24.06 11.13
N TYR A 85 -1.30 24.58 10.53
CA TYR A 85 -2.50 23.79 10.26
C TYR A 85 -2.24 22.62 9.31
N ARG A 86 -1.35 22.77 8.33
CA ARG A 86 -0.90 21.66 7.49
C ARG A 86 -0.23 20.57 8.32
N GLY A 87 0.74 20.93 9.17
CA GLY A 87 1.42 19.95 10.03
C GLY A 87 0.46 19.20 10.96
N ILE A 88 -0.45 19.92 11.62
CA ILE A 88 -1.45 19.33 12.52
C ILE A 88 -2.42 18.44 11.75
N SER A 89 -2.97 18.91 10.63
CA SER A 89 -3.94 18.12 9.84
C SER A 89 -3.33 16.87 9.23
N THR A 90 -2.12 16.97 8.67
CA THR A 90 -1.38 15.81 8.18
C THR A 90 -1.11 14.80 9.30
N TYR A 91 -0.70 15.26 10.48
CA TYR A 91 -0.50 14.36 11.64
C TYR A 91 -1.79 13.67 12.07
N ILE A 92 -2.89 14.40 12.18
CA ILE A 92 -4.20 13.85 12.55
C ILE A 92 -4.65 12.80 11.52
N ILE A 93 -4.42 13.03 10.22
CA ILE A 93 -4.78 12.06 9.18
C ILE A 93 -3.88 10.83 9.27
N LEU A 94 -2.55 11.01 9.36
CA LEU A 94 -1.59 9.90 9.39
C LEU A 94 -1.78 8.97 10.59
N VAL A 95 -2.04 9.55 11.77
CA VAL A 95 -2.27 8.79 13.00
C VAL A 95 -3.73 8.33 13.07
N GLY A 96 -4.67 9.22 12.78
CA GLY A 96 -6.10 8.95 12.87
C GLY A 96 -6.58 7.91 11.85
N SER A 97 -6.03 7.88 10.64
CA SER A 97 -6.42 6.90 9.63
C SER A 97 -6.13 5.46 10.05
N LYS A 98 -5.11 5.25 10.90
CA LYS A 98 -4.81 3.93 11.46
C LYS A 98 -5.88 3.44 12.43
N PHE A 99 -6.44 4.34 13.25
CA PHE A 99 -7.57 4.00 14.10
C PHE A 99 -8.84 3.75 13.28
N VAL A 100 -9.08 4.56 12.24
CA VAL A 100 -10.20 4.33 11.31
C VAL A 100 -10.05 2.99 10.60
N MET A 101 -8.83 2.61 10.22
CA MET A 101 -8.56 1.31 9.61
C MET A 101 -8.86 0.15 10.56
N LEU A 102 -8.40 0.23 11.80
CA LEU A 102 -8.67 -0.79 12.81
C LEU A 102 -10.18 -0.92 13.06
N GLU A 103 -10.89 0.19 13.19
CA GLU A 103 -12.34 0.21 13.37
C GLU A 103 -13.08 -0.36 12.13
N ALA A 104 -12.64 -0.02 10.92
CA ALA A 104 -13.23 -0.55 9.69
C ALA A 104 -13.10 -2.08 9.60
N ILE A 105 -11.96 -2.63 10.03
CA ILE A 105 -11.75 -4.08 10.11
C ILE A 105 -12.69 -4.69 11.14
N ASN A 106 -12.78 -4.10 12.33
CA ASN A 106 -13.65 -4.59 13.40
C ASN A 106 -15.13 -4.58 12.98
N ILE A 107 -15.58 -3.53 12.29
CA ILE A 107 -16.96 -3.44 11.78
C ILE A 107 -17.23 -4.48 10.68
N LEU A 108 -16.30 -4.67 9.74
CA LEU A 108 -16.52 -5.53 8.58
C LEU A 108 -16.31 -7.02 8.86
N PHE A 109 -15.38 -7.36 9.75
CA PHE A 109 -14.98 -8.73 10.01
C PHE A 109 -15.32 -9.20 11.42
N GLY A 110 -15.55 -8.29 12.37
CA GLY A 110 -15.80 -8.64 13.77
C GLY A 110 -14.71 -9.59 14.28
N ASP A 111 -15.14 -10.73 14.83
CA ASP A 111 -14.24 -11.73 15.41
C ASP A 111 -13.47 -12.55 14.37
N LYS A 112 -13.73 -12.37 13.06
CA LYS A 112 -13.07 -13.13 11.99
C LYS A 112 -11.67 -12.64 11.66
N VAL A 113 -11.36 -11.39 12.02
CA VAL A 113 -10.02 -10.81 11.96
C VAL A 113 -9.77 -10.13 13.29
N SER A 114 -8.94 -10.74 14.13
CA SER A 114 -8.64 -10.20 15.45
C SER A 114 -7.17 -9.83 15.57
N PHE A 115 -6.96 -8.60 16.06
CA PHE A 115 -5.66 -8.13 16.52
C PHE A 115 -5.70 -8.11 18.05
N THR A 116 -4.81 -8.86 18.69
CA THR A 116 -4.77 -8.99 20.16
C THR A 116 -3.42 -8.51 20.71
N GLY A 117 -3.22 -8.64 22.02
CA GLY A 117 -2.00 -8.20 22.68
C GLY A 117 -2.02 -6.72 23.11
N PRO A 118 -0.84 -6.08 23.28
CA PRO A 118 -0.73 -4.78 23.93
C PRO A 118 -1.58 -3.68 23.27
N LEU A 119 -2.12 -2.78 24.11
CA LEU A 119 -2.99 -1.68 23.70
C LEU A 119 -4.21 -2.18 22.89
N ASN A 120 -4.83 -3.29 23.28
CA ASN A 120 -5.98 -3.89 22.60
C ASN A 120 -5.72 -4.19 21.11
N GLY A 121 -4.56 -4.78 20.80
CA GLY A 121 -4.22 -5.15 19.42
C GLY A 121 -3.68 -4.02 18.55
N VAL A 122 -3.62 -2.78 19.04
CA VAL A 122 -3.08 -1.65 18.28
C VAL A 122 -1.62 -1.91 17.88
N VAL A 123 -0.80 -2.46 18.78
CA VAL A 123 0.60 -2.77 18.45
C VAL A 123 0.69 -3.80 17.32
N ALA A 124 -0.15 -4.84 17.37
CA ALA A 124 -0.19 -5.86 16.34
C ALA A 124 -0.61 -5.28 14.98
N PHE A 125 -1.70 -4.52 14.96
CA PHE A 125 -2.18 -3.84 13.77
C PHE A 125 -1.12 -2.93 13.13
N PHE A 126 -0.44 -2.11 13.94
CA PHE A 126 0.63 -1.23 13.43
C PHE A 126 1.80 -2.01 12.85
N ALA A 127 2.23 -3.10 13.51
CA ALA A 127 3.30 -3.95 13.01
C ALA A 127 2.95 -4.55 11.64
N VAL A 128 1.72 -5.09 11.49
CA VAL A 128 1.22 -5.60 10.20
C VAL A 128 1.25 -4.51 9.14
N VAL A 129 0.69 -3.32 9.42
CA VAL A 129 0.67 -2.21 8.46
C VAL A 129 2.09 -1.78 8.07
N PHE A 130 3.03 -1.71 9.01
CA PHE A 130 4.41 -1.35 8.68
C PHE A 130 5.09 -2.39 7.79
N VAL A 131 4.91 -3.68 8.06
CA VAL A 131 5.48 -4.75 7.24
C VAL A 131 4.84 -4.77 5.85
N ILE A 132 3.53 -4.54 5.74
CA ILE A 132 2.85 -4.34 4.44
C ILE A 132 3.52 -3.22 3.66
N LEU A 133 3.64 -2.01 4.24
CA LEU A 133 4.22 -0.85 3.55
C LEU A 133 5.67 -1.11 3.11
N ILE A 134 6.48 -1.74 3.97
CA ILE A 134 7.86 -2.09 3.63
C ILE A 134 7.89 -3.11 2.48
N SER A 135 7.04 -4.14 2.54
CA SER A 135 6.96 -5.19 1.53
C SER A 135 6.52 -4.64 0.18
N GLU A 136 5.49 -3.78 0.16
CA GLU A 136 5.04 -3.08 -1.06
C GLU A 136 6.17 -2.23 -1.66
N ILE A 137 6.93 -1.49 -0.84
CA ILE A 137 8.05 -0.67 -1.32
C ILE A 137 9.14 -1.56 -1.93
N VAL A 138 9.48 -2.68 -1.28
CA VAL A 138 10.50 -3.62 -1.79
C VAL A 138 10.06 -4.22 -3.12
N VAL A 139 8.85 -4.75 -3.20
CA VAL A 139 8.32 -5.36 -4.44
C VAL A 139 8.19 -4.32 -5.55
N SER A 140 7.74 -3.11 -5.23
CA SER A 140 7.66 -2.00 -6.19
C SER A 140 9.03 -1.62 -6.73
N LYS A 141 10.06 -1.56 -5.87
CA LYS A 141 11.44 -1.29 -6.30
C LYS A 141 11.96 -2.37 -7.23
N ILE A 142 11.72 -3.64 -6.92
CA ILE A 142 12.12 -4.76 -7.78
C ILE A 142 11.41 -4.67 -9.13
N TYR A 143 10.09 -4.44 -9.12
CA TYR A 143 9.29 -4.30 -10.33
C TYR A 143 9.82 -3.19 -11.25
N PHE A 144 10.10 -1.99 -10.71
CA PHE A 144 10.63 -0.88 -11.51
C PHE A 144 12.09 -1.09 -11.94
N ALA A 145 12.94 -1.71 -11.10
CA ALA A 145 14.32 -2.01 -11.48
C ALA A 145 14.42 -2.97 -12.69
N LEU A 146 13.42 -3.84 -12.87
CA LEU A 146 13.34 -4.74 -14.02
C LEU A 146 12.93 -4.02 -15.32
N ASP A 147 12.09 -2.99 -15.24
CA ASP A 147 11.67 -2.18 -16.40
C ASP A 147 12.86 -1.41 -17.01
N ASP A 148 13.70 -0.80 -16.15
CA ASP A 148 14.87 -0.01 -16.56
C ASP A 148 15.98 -0.84 -17.22
N SER A 149 16.03 -2.16 -16.98
CA SER A 149 17.08 -3.04 -17.51
C SER A 149 16.96 -3.30 -19.01
N ASN A 150 15.74 -3.22 -19.56
CA ASN A 150 15.48 -3.42 -21.00
C ASN A 150 15.89 -2.21 -21.85
N GLN A 151 15.80 -0.98 -21.32
CA GLN A 151 16.18 0.23 -22.08
C GLN A 151 17.70 0.27 -22.33
N LYS A 152 18.51 -0.07 -21.32
CA LYS A 152 19.98 -0.08 -21.45
C LYS A 152 20.50 -1.17 -22.41
N GLN A 153 19.85 -2.32 -22.51
CA GLN A 153 20.22 -3.37 -23.47
C GLN A 153 19.82 -3.04 -24.91
N ALA A 154 18.72 -2.31 -25.11
CA ALA A 154 18.27 -1.85 -26.42
C ALA A 154 19.23 -0.79 -27.01
N GLU A 155 19.72 0.16 -26.20
CA GLU A 155 20.70 1.15 -26.63
C GLU A 155 22.06 0.51 -26.98
N HIS A 156 22.51 -0.49 -26.22
CA HIS A 156 23.79 -1.16 -26.46
C HIS A 156 23.79 -2.05 -27.72
N SER A 157 22.63 -2.57 -28.13
CA SER A 157 22.49 -3.38 -29.37
C SER A 157 22.31 -2.54 -30.64
N GLN A 158 22.05 -1.24 -30.52
CA GLN A 158 21.97 -0.30 -31.65
C GLN A 158 23.29 0.46 -31.89
N ALA A 159 24.22 0.41 -30.93
CA ALA A 159 25.54 1.04 -30.99
C ALA A 159 26.69 0.07 -31.38
N SER A 160 26.37 -1.17 -31.75
CA SER A 160 27.30 -2.19 -32.29
C SER A 160 26.81 -2.69 -33.64
#